data_AF-A0A6A5HHC5-F1
#
_entry.id   AF-A0A6A5HHC5-F1
#
_cell.length_a   1.000
_cell.length_b   1.000
_cell.length_c   1.000
_cell.angle_alpha   90.00
_cell.angle_beta   90.00
_cell.angle_gamma   90.00
#
_symmetry.space_group_name_H-M   'P 1'
#
loop_
_entity.id
_entity.type
_entity.pdbx_description
1 polymer ?
#
loop_
_entity_poly.entity_id
_entity_poly.type
_entity_poly.pdbx_seq_one_letter_code
_entity_poly.pdbx_strand_id
1 'polypeptide(L)'
;MFIRVALLLLLAHAVLIESSKIQNALKKVGKRYYGEETMGILQLMDGVVASTPLQQFEEFSDEEVEKFKEEKAFGIVRLFATASSNQHHQFKDALTIIESILDPKMTAEICGEEKRLNSYQFMKHLLHSSSQYNANSPVQYYFDIMETERNFLHMVMNFTRTDKSGLEVVFEYELKLSLTMTTSYFYSIIHLIQGGSCADRGLASFTNTELEGVAWLIDDIEGLQEKPTVKLFFKLFTPAVYQYIEENPNKLPRYWLSGLNSSLTSINVCHEKMTDTFAYTEDQFRSWYVHFGLMWHPKEGADDTYTLQVLELKPDSIIARVTMKLQMGRKEDAPVHDWNFKFSGKKKDGVWYFEKIDVMCDPTIEYKDESVKLIREVVAGKFVDELKYQNNTQWYSTVDFIKQFTKHGHLVIEDCVNDIVGLITQIDLFKKDRDDVHGIKFTKYQIDEETAIDLPAADTATFHFKTVSQAADSTEEEKVEIEREWSFDIKWDQMDQFYYIEKMGIGCAKPWTVKGVFKSIVDTIGKKK
;
A
#
# COMPACT_ATOMS: atom_id res chain seq x y z
N MET A 1 59.31 -11.05 -56.68
CA MET A 1 58.08 -10.22 -56.63
C MET A 1 56.77 -11.01 -56.62
N PHE A 2 56.74 -12.29 -56.99
CA PHE A 2 55.50 -13.09 -57.09
C PHE A 2 54.95 -13.68 -55.77
N ILE A 3 55.73 -13.77 -54.70
CA ILE A 3 55.27 -14.35 -53.41
C ILE A 3 54.44 -13.35 -52.58
N ARG A 4 54.67 -12.04 -52.72
CA ARG A 4 53.91 -11.01 -51.97
C ARG A 4 52.51 -10.74 -52.54
N VAL A 5 52.31 -10.94 -53.84
CA VAL A 5 50.99 -10.76 -54.50
C VAL A 5 50.06 -11.96 -54.22
N ALA A 6 50.61 -13.17 -54.14
CA ALA A 6 49.85 -14.38 -53.81
C ALA A 6 49.33 -14.39 -52.36
N LEU A 7 50.10 -13.85 -51.41
CA LEU A 7 49.71 -13.75 -50.00
C LEU A 7 48.62 -12.69 -49.76
N LEU A 8 48.60 -11.59 -50.52
CA LEU A 8 47.57 -10.55 -50.43
C LEU A 8 46.23 -10.99 -51.06
N LEU A 9 46.25 -11.82 -52.12
CA LEU A 9 45.03 -12.36 -52.73
C LEU A 9 44.37 -13.47 -51.89
N LEU A 10 45.14 -14.22 -51.09
CA LEU A 10 44.62 -15.22 -50.14
C LEU A 10 43.97 -14.58 -48.90
N LEU A 11 44.52 -13.47 -48.40
CA LEU A 11 43.93 -12.72 -47.28
C LEU A 11 42.65 -11.97 -47.69
N ALA A 12 42.54 -11.51 -48.93
CA ALA A 12 41.32 -10.87 -49.45
C ALA A 12 40.16 -11.86 -49.67
N HIS A 13 40.43 -13.14 -49.94
CA HIS A 13 39.40 -14.18 -50.09
C HIS A 13 38.90 -14.75 -48.76
N ALA A 14 39.68 -14.65 -47.67
CA ALA A 14 39.24 -15.06 -46.33
C ALA A 14 38.24 -14.06 -45.71
N VAL A 15 38.34 -12.77 -46.03
CA VAL A 15 37.46 -11.71 -45.48
C VAL A 15 36.11 -11.61 -46.20
N LEU A 16 35.99 -12.11 -47.43
CA LEU A 16 34.75 -12.04 -48.22
C LEU A 16 33.82 -13.27 -48.09
N ILE A 17 34.24 -14.31 -47.36
CA ILE A 17 33.46 -15.55 -47.22
C ILE A 17 32.67 -15.59 -45.89
N GLU A 18 33.02 -14.79 -44.88
CA GLU A 18 32.25 -14.70 -43.63
C GLU A 18 31.22 -13.56 -43.59
N SER A 19 31.32 -12.55 -44.46
CA SER A 19 30.38 -11.42 -44.51
C SER A 19 29.01 -11.77 -45.13
N SER A 20 28.86 -12.94 -45.77
CA SER A 20 27.59 -13.36 -46.40
C SER A 20 26.74 -14.36 -45.60
N LYS A 21 27.21 -14.80 -44.41
CA LYS A 21 26.46 -15.73 -43.55
C LYS A 21 25.94 -15.14 -42.24
N ILE A 22 26.37 -13.93 -41.86
CA ILE A 22 25.89 -13.26 -40.63
C ILE A 22 24.64 -12.38 -40.90
N GLN A 23 24.49 -11.83 -42.11
CA GLN A 23 23.33 -10.99 -42.45
C GLN A 23 21.99 -11.74 -42.66
N ASN A 24 21.99 -13.08 -42.68
CA ASN A 24 20.75 -13.89 -42.71
C ASN A 24 20.36 -14.47 -41.33
N ALA A 25 21.12 -14.20 -40.27
CA ALA A 25 20.70 -14.45 -38.88
C ALA A 25 19.87 -13.30 -38.28
N LEU A 26 19.71 -12.19 -39.02
CA LEU A 26 18.98 -10.97 -38.64
C LEU A 26 17.49 -10.97 -39.04
N LYS A 27 16.83 -12.13 -39.06
CA LYS A 27 15.37 -12.17 -39.20
C LYS A 27 14.73 -13.07 -38.14
N LYS A 28 14.22 -12.39 -37.11
CA LYS A 28 13.15 -12.83 -36.19
C LYS A 28 13.46 -14.04 -35.32
N VAL A 29 14.23 -13.83 -34.25
CA VAL A 29 14.12 -14.65 -33.02
C VAL A 29 14.36 -13.73 -31.82
N GLY A 30 13.33 -13.47 -31.02
CA GLY A 30 13.52 -12.90 -29.68
C GLY A 30 14.42 -13.83 -28.87
N LYS A 31 15.55 -13.32 -28.36
CA LYS A 31 16.55 -14.14 -27.66
C LYS A 31 15.98 -14.62 -26.32
N ARG A 32 15.54 -15.89 -26.26
CA ARG A 32 15.23 -16.59 -25.01
C ARG A 32 16.53 -17.14 -24.44
N TYR A 33 16.97 -16.64 -23.29
CA TYR A 33 18.15 -17.17 -22.59
C TYR A 33 17.70 -18.15 -21.49
N TYR A 34 18.28 -19.36 -21.49
CA TYR A 34 18.13 -20.31 -20.39
C TYR A 34 19.13 -19.94 -19.29
N GLY A 35 18.63 -19.58 -18.11
CA GLY A 35 19.46 -19.28 -16.94
C GLY A 35 19.58 -20.49 -16.02
N GLU A 36 20.80 -21.02 -15.86
CA GLU A 36 21.19 -21.75 -14.64
C GLU A 36 22.70 -21.63 -14.41
N GLU A 37 23.08 -20.88 -13.36
CA GLU A 37 24.10 -21.19 -12.35
C GLU A 37 24.25 -19.97 -11.44
N THR A 38 24.32 -20.23 -10.13
CA THR A 38 24.44 -19.26 -9.03
C THR A 38 25.59 -18.29 -9.27
N MET A 39 25.28 -17.09 -9.77
CA MET A 39 26.26 -16.03 -9.93
C MET A 39 26.39 -15.25 -8.63
N GLY A 40 27.61 -14.99 -8.15
CA GLY A 40 27.84 -14.25 -6.91
C GLY A 40 27.42 -12.77 -7.02
N ILE A 41 27.31 -12.07 -5.88
CA ILE A 41 26.98 -10.64 -5.79
C ILE A 41 27.84 -9.77 -6.72
N LEU A 42 29.13 -10.09 -6.83
CA LEU A 42 30.09 -9.42 -7.72
C LEU A 42 29.67 -9.51 -9.19
N GLN A 43 29.14 -10.64 -9.64
CA GLN A 43 28.71 -10.80 -11.04
C GLN A 43 27.39 -10.09 -11.33
N LEU A 44 26.50 -9.97 -10.34
CA LEU A 44 25.29 -9.12 -10.47
C LEU A 44 25.67 -7.64 -10.52
N MET A 45 26.63 -7.21 -9.69
CA MET A 45 27.15 -5.85 -9.69
C MET A 45 27.92 -5.52 -10.96
N ASP A 46 28.88 -6.35 -11.37
CA ASP A 46 29.68 -6.15 -12.60
C ASP A 46 28.79 -6.06 -13.86
N GLY A 47 27.70 -6.82 -13.87
CA GLY A 47 26.70 -6.80 -14.94
C GLY A 47 26.00 -5.45 -15.11
N VAL A 48 25.97 -4.58 -14.10
CA VAL A 48 25.18 -3.33 -14.13
C VAL A 48 26.00 -2.09 -13.81
N VAL A 49 26.97 -2.18 -12.91
CA VAL A 49 27.91 -1.12 -12.53
C VAL A 49 29.27 -1.45 -13.13
N ALA A 50 29.73 -0.71 -14.15
CA ALA A 50 31.01 -0.98 -14.80
C ALA A 50 32.17 -0.32 -14.04
N SER A 51 33.32 -0.97 -13.97
CA SER A 51 34.59 -0.38 -13.51
C SER A 51 35.32 0.44 -14.60
N THR A 52 34.67 0.72 -15.74
CA THR A 52 35.27 1.42 -16.88
C THR A 52 35.54 2.89 -16.53
N PRO A 53 36.80 3.39 -16.64
CA PRO A 53 37.15 4.79 -16.40
C PRO A 53 36.56 5.76 -17.44
N LEU A 54 36.35 7.01 -17.02
CA LEU A 54 35.63 8.06 -17.78
C LEU A 54 36.14 8.22 -19.23
N GLN A 55 37.45 8.30 -19.39
CA GLN A 55 38.10 8.51 -20.68
C GLN A 55 37.90 7.33 -21.66
N GLN A 56 37.72 6.10 -21.16
CA GLN A 56 37.61 4.92 -22.04
C GLN A 56 36.24 4.82 -22.72
N PHE A 57 35.14 5.16 -22.04
CA PHE A 57 33.81 5.06 -22.65
C PHE A 57 33.56 6.13 -23.72
N GLU A 58 34.12 7.33 -23.55
CA GLU A 58 34.05 8.38 -24.59
C GLU A 58 34.82 7.95 -25.86
N GLU A 59 35.85 7.12 -25.71
CA GLU A 59 36.66 6.57 -26.80
C GLU A 59 36.04 5.33 -27.47
N PHE A 60 34.99 4.73 -26.90
CA PHE A 60 34.34 3.56 -27.50
C PHE A 60 33.79 3.89 -28.89
N SER A 61 33.93 2.96 -29.82
CA SER A 61 33.17 2.95 -31.07
C SER A 61 31.68 2.72 -30.83
N ASP A 62 30.84 2.99 -31.82
CA ASP A 62 29.39 2.78 -31.69
C ASP A 62 29.05 1.29 -31.47
N GLU A 63 29.82 0.37 -32.05
CA GLU A 63 29.68 -1.08 -31.81
C GLU A 63 30.03 -1.47 -30.36
N GLU A 64 31.06 -0.84 -29.78
CA GLU A 64 31.43 -1.06 -28.36
C GLU A 64 30.38 -0.48 -27.40
N VAL A 65 29.78 0.66 -27.75
CA VAL A 65 28.65 1.22 -26.98
C VAL A 65 27.44 0.31 -27.02
N GLU A 66 27.07 -0.21 -28.19
CA GLU A 66 25.94 -1.13 -28.31
C GLU A 66 26.17 -2.43 -27.53
N LYS A 67 27.38 -2.99 -27.59
CA LYS A 67 27.75 -4.14 -26.76
C LYS A 67 27.66 -3.82 -25.26
N PHE A 68 28.13 -2.64 -24.85
CA PHE A 68 28.03 -2.19 -23.47
C PHE A 68 26.56 -2.08 -23.03
N LYS A 69 25.69 -1.48 -23.84
CA LYS A 69 24.24 -1.41 -23.60
C LYS A 69 23.61 -2.80 -23.47
N GLU A 70 23.95 -3.74 -24.35
CA GLU A 70 23.47 -5.13 -24.29
C GLU A 70 23.86 -5.82 -22.98
N GLU A 71 25.12 -5.70 -22.56
CA GLU A 71 25.61 -6.28 -21.31
C GLU A 71 24.86 -5.70 -20.09
N LYS A 72 24.65 -4.38 -20.06
CA LYS A 72 23.92 -3.70 -18.97
C LYS A 72 22.44 -4.05 -18.95
N ALA A 73 21.78 -4.10 -20.10
CA ALA A 73 20.39 -4.52 -20.20
C ALA A 73 20.21 -5.95 -19.69
N PHE A 74 21.09 -6.88 -20.06
CA PHE A 74 21.04 -8.25 -19.56
C PHE A 74 21.20 -8.33 -18.03
N GLY A 75 22.12 -7.55 -17.46
CA GLY A 75 22.28 -7.45 -16.01
C GLY A 75 21.02 -6.94 -15.31
N ILE A 76 20.39 -5.88 -15.84
CA ILE A 76 19.17 -5.27 -15.28
C ILE A 76 18.00 -6.25 -15.29
N VAL A 77 17.77 -6.98 -16.38
CA VAL A 77 16.69 -7.98 -16.47
C VAL A 77 16.80 -9.03 -15.38
N ARG A 78 18.03 -9.49 -15.13
CA ARG A 78 18.30 -10.48 -14.09
C ARG A 78 18.11 -9.93 -12.70
N LEU A 79 18.49 -8.67 -12.45
CA LEU A 79 18.23 -8.00 -11.17
C LEU A 79 16.74 -7.94 -10.89
N PHE A 80 15.93 -7.46 -11.83
CA PHE A 80 14.48 -7.35 -11.65
C PHE A 80 13.81 -8.71 -11.50
N ALA A 81 14.20 -9.70 -12.32
CA ALA A 81 13.73 -11.07 -12.15
C ALA A 81 14.12 -11.61 -10.77
N THR A 82 15.33 -11.37 -10.28
CA THR A 82 15.80 -11.79 -8.96
C THR A 82 15.04 -11.10 -7.83
N ALA A 83 14.84 -9.78 -7.93
CA ALA A 83 14.16 -8.96 -6.94
C ALA A 83 12.64 -9.20 -6.89
N SER A 84 12.06 -9.82 -7.93
CA SER A 84 10.62 -10.12 -7.96
C SER A 84 10.15 -11.17 -6.94
N SER A 85 11.04 -11.86 -6.23
CA SER A 85 10.66 -12.81 -5.17
C SER A 85 11.60 -12.75 -3.98
N ASN A 86 11.03 -12.56 -2.79
CA ASN A 86 11.80 -12.56 -1.53
C ASN A 86 12.32 -13.95 -1.12
N GLN A 87 11.87 -15.02 -1.79
CA GLN A 87 12.38 -16.38 -1.59
C GLN A 87 13.71 -16.61 -2.33
N HIS A 88 14.09 -15.72 -3.26
CA HIS A 88 15.35 -15.86 -3.97
C HIS A 88 16.52 -15.54 -3.04
N HIS A 89 17.53 -16.42 -2.99
CA HIS A 89 18.69 -16.28 -2.09
C HIS A 89 19.45 -14.95 -2.24
N GLN A 90 19.42 -14.34 -3.42
CA GLN A 90 20.05 -13.05 -3.74
C GLN A 90 19.10 -11.85 -3.74
N PHE A 91 17.89 -12.02 -3.21
CA PHE A 91 16.85 -10.98 -3.22
C PHE A 91 17.35 -9.64 -2.65
N LYS A 92 17.97 -9.66 -1.46
CA LYS A 92 18.46 -8.45 -0.78
C LYS A 92 19.56 -7.75 -1.58
N ASP A 93 20.46 -8.53 -2.17
CA ASP A 93 21.54 -8.01 -3.01
C ASP A 93 20.96 -7.35 -4.26
N ALA A 94 20.01 -8.01 -4.93
CA ALA A 94 19.36 -7.47 -6.12
C ALA A 94 18.61 -6.16 -5.82
N LEU A 95 17.88 -6.07 -4.70
CA LEU A 95 17.25 -4.83 -4.28
C LEU A 95 18.25 -3.71 -4.03
N THR A 96 19.36 -4.00 -3.36
CA THR A 96 20.41 -3.01 -3.08
C THR A 96 21.03 -2.47 -4.37
N ILE A 97 21.28 -3.34 -5.35
CA ILE A 97 21.82 -2.93 -6.64
C ILE A 97 20.79 -2.12 -7.42
N ILE A 98 19.51 -2.54 -7.44
CA ILE A 98 18.43 -1.76 -8.08
C ILE A 98 18.37 -0.36 -7.45
N GLU A 99 18.34 -0.26 -6.12
CA GLU A 99 18.32 1.04 -5.43
C GLU A 99 19.51 1.94 -5.84
N SER A 100 20.71 1.35 -5.99
CA SER A 100 21.92 2.10 -6.38
C SER A 100 21.88 2.64 -7.82
N ILE A 101 21.05 2.07 -8.69
CA ILE A 101 20.91 2.49 -10.09
C ILE A 101 19.64 3.32 -10.33
N LEU A 102 18.83 3.62 -9.31
CA LEU A 102 17.72 4.55 -9.45
C LEU A 102 18.23 5.99 -9.40
N ASP A 103 17.89 6.80 -10.39
CA ASP A 103 18.11 8.24 -10.28
C ASP A 103 17.26 8.82 -9.12
N PRO A 104 17.79 9.71 -8.26
CA PRO A 104 17.00 10.30 -7.18
C PRO A 104 15.72 11.02 -7.64
N LYS A 105 15.68 11.47 -8.89
CA LYS A 105 14.54 12.15 -9.53
C LYS A 105 13.76 11.24 -10.47
N MET A 106 14.01 9.93 -10.46
CA MET A 106 13.27 9.00 -11.31
C MET A 106 11.78 9.03 -11.02
N THR A 107 10.99 8.72 -12.05
CA THR A 107 9.54 8.54 -11.92
C THR A 107 9.12 7.17 -12.45
N ALA A 108 8.23 6.50 -11.72
CA ALA A 108 7.74 5.17 -12.05
C ALA A 108 6.22 5.17 -12.20
N GLU A 109 5.73 4.57 -13.27
CA GLU A 109 4.33 4.35 -13.57
C GLU A 109 4.02 2.87 -13.38
N ILE A 110 3.09 2.53 -12.48
CA ILE A 110 2.80 1.12 -12.16
C ILE A 110 1.39 0.78 -12.61
N CYS A 111 1.27 -0.15 -13.55
CA CYS A 111 0.00 -0.76 -13.94
C CYS A 111 -1.11 0.24 -14.30
N GLY A 112 -0.75 1.32 -14.99
CA GLY A 112 -1.69 2.36 -15.41
C GLY A 112 -2.29 3.20 -14.28
N GLU A 113 -1.71 3.15 -13.07
CA GLU A 113 -2.10 4.05 -11.98
C GLU A 113 -1.76 5.51 -12.33
N GLU A 114 -2.67 6.43 -11.99
CA GLU A 114 -2.49 7.86 -12.24
C GLU A 114 -1.32 8.46 -11.45
N LYS A 115 -1.06 7.90 -10.26
CA LYS A 115 -0.04 8.40 -9.34
C LYS A 115 1.33 7.81 -9.67
N ARG A 116 2.24 8.67 -10.14
CA ARG A 116 3.65 8.31 -10.35
C ARG A 116 4.38 8.15 -9.01
N LEU A 117 5.22 7.13 -8.92
CA LEU A 117 6.06 6.85 -7.77
C LEU A 117 7.45 7.49 -7.98
N ASN A 118 8.03 8.05 -6.92
CA ASN A 118 9.46 8.39 -6.90
C ASN A 118 10.32 7.15 -6.60
N SER A 119 11.65 7.29 -6.59
CA SER A 119 12.59 6.17 -6.34
C SER A 119 12.31 5.43 -5.02
N TYR A 120 12.09 6.17 -3.94
CA TYR A 120 11.79 5.60 -2.62
C TYR A 120 10.47 4.82 -2.60
N GLN A 121 9.41 5.39 -3.18
CA GLN A 121 8.11 4.72 -3.28
C GLN A 121 8.16 3.51 -4.22
N PHE A 122 8.95 3.57 -5.29
CA PHE A 122 9.17 2.43 -6.18
C PHE A 122 9.91 1.29 -5.48
N MET A 123 10.94 1.58 -4.68
CA MET A 123 11.62 0.55 -3.88
C MET A 123 10.68 -0.10 -2.85
N LYS A 124 9.83 0.69 -2.18
CA LYS A 124 8.76 0.15 -1.33
C LYS A 124 7.82 -0.78 -2.10
N HIS A 125 7.40 -0.36 -3.29
CA HIS A 125 6.57 -1.18 -4.18
C HIS A 125 7.24 -2.51 -4.51
N LEU A 126 8.47 -2.48 -5.00
CA LEU A 126 9.21 -3.69 -5.39
C LEU A 126 9.39 -4.63 -4.20
N LEU A 127 9.75 -4.09 -3.04
CA LEU A 127 9.87 -4.84 -1.79
C LEU A 127 8.56 -5.56 -1.44
N HIS A 128 7.45 -4.82 -1.38
CA HIS A 128 6.15 -5.41 -1.01
C HIS A 128 5.66 -6.41 -2.07
N SER A 129 5.80 -6.10 -3.35
CA SER A 129 5.41 -6.98 -4.45
C SER A 129 6.16 -8.31 -4.39
N SER A 130 7.46 -8.29 -4.07
CA SER A 130 8.31 -9.49 -4.02
C SER A 130 7.84 -10.55 -3.02
N SER A 131 7.10 -10.13 -1.98
CA SER A 131 6.54 -11.02 -0.97
C SER A 131 5.40 -11.90 -1.53
N GLN A 132 4.87 -11.59 -2.70
CA GLN A 132 3.73 -12.31 -3.30
C GLN A 132 4.13 -13.44 -4.23
N TYR A 133 5.40 -13.52 -4.66
CA TYR A 133 5.82 -14.42 -5.74
C TYR A 133 6.78 -15.50 -5.28
N ASN A 134 6.65 -16.67 -5.89
CA ASN A 134 7.57 -17.78 -5.68
C ASN A 134 8.86 -17.59 -6.48
N ALA A 135 9.98 -18.04 -5.91
CA ALA A 135 11.24 -18.11 -6.62
C ALA A 135 11.22 -19.33 -7.57
N ASN A 136 10.59 -19.19 -8.74
CA ASN A 136 10.68 -20.19 -9.79
C ASN A 136 12.10 -20.20 -10.39
N SER A 137 12.66 -21.38 -10.63
CA SER A 137 13.85 -21.61 -11.47
C SER A 137 13.56 -22.75 -12.44
N PRO A 138 13.87 -22.60 -13.75
CA PRO A 138 14.45 -21.43 -14.40
C PRO A 138 13.40 -20.36 -14.76
N VAL A 139 13.73 -19.08 -14.60
CA VAL A 139 12.91 -17.96 -15.10
C VAL A 139 13.29 -17.69 -16.55
N GLN A 140 12.32 -17.80 -17.47
CA GLN A 140 12.50 -17.26 -18.81
C GLN A 140 12.23 -15.76 -18.79
N TYR A 141 13.20 -15.00 -19.26
CA TYR A 141 13.08 -13.55 -19.44
C TYR A 141 13.39 -13.19 -20.88
N TYR A 142 12.74 -12.14 -21.36
CA TYR A 142 12.96 -11.50 -22.64
C TYR A 142 13.31 -10.04 -22.41
N PHE A 143 14.17 -9.50 -23.27
CA PHE A 143 14.42 -8.07 -23.33
C PHE A 143 14.75 -7.65 -24.75
N ASP A 144 14.52 -6.37 -25.02
CA ASP A 144 14.89 -5.70 -26.25
C ASP A 144 15.40 -4.29 -25.95
N ILE A 145 16.23 -3.76 -26.84
CA ILE A 145 16.84 -2.43 -26.71
C ILE A 145 16.38 -1.57 -27.88
N MET A 146 15.78 -0.44 -27.58
CA MET A 146 15.40 0.57 -28.57
C MET A 146 16.62 1.40 -28.96
N GLU A 147 16.66 1.85 -30.22
CA GLU A 147 17.74 2.70 -30.69
C GLU A 147 17.74 4.03 -29.94
N THR A 148 18.89 4.39 -29.36
CA THR A 148 19.09 5.58 -28.54
C THR A 148 20.46 6.18 -28.75
N GLU A 149 20.61 7.47 -28.45
CA GLU A 149 21.92 8.12 -28.39
C GLU A 149 22.85 7.41 -27.39
N ARG A 150 24.17 7.60 -27.56
CA ARG A 150 25.24 6.95 -26.77
C ARG A 150 25.00 6.92 -25.25
N ASN A 151 24.57 8.06 -24.69
CA ASN A 151 24.44 8.24 -23.25
C ASN A 151 23.09 7.80 -22.68
N PHE A 152 22.22 7.21 -23.50
CA PHE A 152 20.90 6.74 -23.08
C PHE A 152 20.73 5.26 -23.42
N LEU A 153 20.01 4.55 -22.57
CA LEU A 153 19.58 3.18 -22.80
C LEU A 153 18.05 3.16 -22.63
N HIS A 154 17.34 2.73 -23.66
CA HIS A 154 15.90 2.48 -23.59
C HIS A 154 15.68 1.00 -23.85
N MET A 155 15.16 0.29 -22.85
CA MET A 155 14.96 -1.14 -22.93
C MET A 155 13.56 -1.53 -22.49
N VAL A 156 13.04 -2.58 -23.11
CA VAL A 156 11.82 -3.27 -22.66
C VAL A 156 12.21 -4.66 -22.19
N MET A 157 11.57 -5.15 -21.14
CA MET A 157 11.81 -6.49 -20.63
C MET A 157 10.54 -7.12 -20.09
N ASN A 158 10.46 -8.45 -20.16
CA ASN A 158 9.43 -9.19 -19.47
C ASN A 158 9.95 -10.51 -18.89
N PHE A 159 9.26 -10.99 -17.88
CA PHE A 159 9.48 -12.30 -17.29
C PHE A 159 8.21 -12.75 -16.55
N THR A 160 8.11 -14.06 -16.34
CA THR A 160 6.93 -14.64 -15.69
C THR A 160 7.27 -15.20 -14.31
N ARG A 161 6.35 -15.01 -13.36
CA ARG A 161 6.40 -15.62 -12.03
C ARG A 161 5.07 -16.28 -11.70
N THR A 162 5.13 -17.27 -10.82
CA THR A 162 3.92 -17.80 -10.18
C THR A 162 3.78 -17.14 -8.83
N ASP A 163 2.62 -16.55 -8.57
CA ASP A 163 2.31 -16.01 -7.25
C ASP A 163 2.09 -17.13 -6.21
N LYS A 164 2.04 -16.75 -4.94
CA LYS A 164 1.78 -17.68 -3.82
C LYS A 164 0.37 -18.27 -3.81
N SER A 165 -0.52 -17.81 -4.69
CA SER A 165 -1.88 -18.33 -4.89
C SER A 165 -1.97 -19.26 -6.11
N GLY A 166 -0.87 -19.47 -6.84
CA GLY A 166 -0.79 -20.32 -8.03
C GLY A 166 -1.12 -19.62 -9.35
N LEU A 167 -1.32 -18.30 -9.35
CA LEU A 167 -1.55 -17.49 -10.55
C LEU A 167 -0.24 -17.28 -11.30
N GLU A 168 -0.25 -17.49 -12.60
CA GLU A 168 0.85 -17.08 -13.49
C GLU A 168 0.74 -15.58 -13.79
N VAL A 169 1.80 -14.84 -13.49
CA VAL A 169 1.86 -13.38 -13.57
C VAL A 169 3.03 -12.97 -14.45
N VAL A 170 2.73 -12.22 -15.50
CA VAL A 170 3.73 -11.62 -16.38
C VAL A 170 4.09 -10.24 -15.83
N PHE A 171 5.37 -10.00 -15.64
CA PHE A 171 5.93 -8.68 -15.39
C PHE A 171 6.44 -8.11 -16.70
N GLU A 172 6.01 -6.91 -17.04
CA GLU A 172 6.56 -6.15 -18.17
C GLU A 172 7.12 -4.84 -17.64
N TYR A 173 8.31 -4.46 -18.12
CA TYR A 173 8.94 -3.19 -17.77
C TYR A 173 9.44 -2.50 -19.03
N GLU A 174 9.19 -1.20 -19.11
CA GLU A 174 9.88 -0.28 -20.02
C GLU A 174 10.75 0.63 -19.17
N LEU A 175 12.06 0.64 -19.44
CA LEU A 175 13.05 1.42 -18.71
C LEU A 175 13.73 2.41 -19.64
N LYS A 176 13.80 3.67 -19.19
CA LYS A 176 14.68 4.67 -19.77
C LYS A 176 15.76 4.98 -18.76
N LEU A 177 17.00 4.87 -19.20
CA LEU A 177 18.17 5.06 -18.38
C LEU A 177 19.10 6.10 -19.02
N SER A 178 19.72 6.91 -18.18
CA SER A 178 20.79 7.84 -18.58
C SER A 178 22.11 7.40 -17.98
N LEU A 179 23.19 7.63 -18.72
CA LEU A 179 24.53 7.41 -18.22
C LEU A 179 24.82 8.39 -17.08
N THR A 180 25.09 7.85 -15.89
CA THR A 180 25.42 8.64 -14.70
C THR A 180 26.91 8.57 -14.43
N MET A 181 27.48 9.73 -14.13
CA MET A 181 28.92 9.91 -13.89
C MET A 181 29.17 10.30 -12.44
N THR A 182 29.63 9.35 -11.64
CA THR A 182 30.15 9.61 -10.28
C THR A 182 31.63 9.25 -10.21
N THR A 183 31.94 7.99 -9.92
CA THR A 183 33.31 7.43 -9.89
C THR A 183 33.52 6.32 -10.92
N SER A 184 32.44 5.85 -11.55
CA SER A 184 32.38 4.74 -12.50
C SER A 184 31.15 4.92 -13.42
N TYR A 185 31.11 4.21 -14.56
CA TYR A 185 29.98 4.30 -15.50
C TYR A 185 28.89 3.29 -15.18
N PHE A 186 27.68 3.79 -14.99
CA PHE A 186 26.48 2.98 -15.01
C PHE A 186 25.30 3.76 -15.57
N TYR A 187 24.34 3.04 -16.12
CA TYR A 187 23.07 3.60 -16.53
C TYR A 187 22.16 3.68 -15.31
N SER A 188 21.76 4.90 -14.93
CA SER A 188 20.73 5.11 -13.91
C SER A 188 19.35 5.14 -14.55
N ILE A 189 18.40 4.45 -13.95
CA ILE A 189 16.99 4.45 -14.34
C ILE A 189 16.41 5.83 -14.00
N ILE A 190 15.99 6.56 -15.03
CA ILE A 190 15.35 7.89 -14.90
C ILE A 190 13.84 7.82 -15.08
N HIS A 191 13.34 6.81 -15.79
CA HIS A 191 11.91 6.56 -15.95
C HIS A 191 11.65 5.07 -16.10
N LEU A 192 10.58 4.61 -15.45
CA LEU A 192 10.17 3.22 -15.43
C LEU A 192 8.66 3.14 -15.65
N ILE A 193 8.22 2.25 -16.53
CA ILE A 193 6.82 1.85 -16.63
C ILE A 193 6.76 0.35 -16.33
N GLN A 194 5.92 -0.05 -15.38
CA GLN A 194 5.61 -1.45 -15.13
C GLN A 194 4.20 -1.76 -15.64
N GLY A 195 4.08 -2.81 -16.44
CA GLY A 195 2.82 -3.36 -16.95
C GLY A 195 2.73 -4.88 -16.74
N GLY A 196 2.14 -5.57 -17.70
CA GLY A 196 1.89 -7.01 -17.66
C GLY A 196 0.57 -7.37 -16.97
N SER A 197 0.56 -8.45 -16.18
CA SER A 197 -0.67 -8.98 -15.57
C SER A 197 -1.22 -8.14 -14.43
N CYS A 198 -0.42 -7.26 -13.82
CA CYS A 198 -0.86 -6.31 -12.79
C CYS A 198 -1.71 -6.93 -11.66
N ALA A 199 -1.30 -8.11 -11.19
CA ALA A 199 -2.10 -8.93 -10.28
C ALA A 199 -2.29 -8.31 -8.88
N ASP A 200 -1.37 -7.47 -8.43
CA ASP A 200 -1.38 -6.95 -7.06
C ASP A 200 -1.87 -5.50 -6.95
N ARG A 201 -1.79 -4.70 -8.03
CA ARG A 201 -2.22 -3.29 -8.06
C ARG A 201 -2.46 -2.75 -9.46
N GLY A 202 -3.00 -1.54 -9.56
CA GLY A 202 -3.34 -0.85 -10.81
C GLY A 202 -4.41 -1.55 -11.63
N LEU A 203 -4.69 -1.04 -12.82
CA LEU A 203 -5.65 -1.67 -13.71
C LEU A 203 -5.01 -2.93 -14.30
N ALA A 204 -5.51 -4.14 -13.98
CA ALA A 204 -5.21 -5.26 -14.85
C ALA A 204 -5.89 -5.02 -16.20
N SER A 205 -5.15 -4.40 -17.12
CA SER A 205 -5.46 -4.39 -18.53
C SER A 205 -4.95 -5.69 -19.11
N PHE A 206 -5.86 -6.58 -19.48
CA PHE A 206 -5.54 -7.58 -20.51
C PHE A 206 -5.64 -6.92 -21.88
N THR A 207 -4.80 -5.92 -22.14
CA THR A 207 -4.50 -5.40 -23.47
C THR A 207 -3.41 -4.35 -23.37
N ASN A 208 -2.19 -4.74 -23.71
CA ASN A 208 -1.42 -3.87 -24.58
C ASN A 208 -2.09 -3.98 -25.95
N THR A 209 -2.79 -2.93 -26.40
CA THR A 209 -3.51 -2.91 -27.68
C THR A 209 -2.60 -3.03 -28.90
N GLU A 210 -1.27 -3.02 -28.72
CA GLU A 210 -0.29 -3.33 -29.77
C GLU A 210 0.08 -4.83 -29.86
N LEU A 211 -0.46 -5.67 -28.96
CA LEU A 211 -0.27 -7.12 -28.96
C LEU A 211 -1.65 -7.80 -29.08
N GLU A 212 -2.13 -7.89 -30.31
CA GLU A 212 -3.36 -8.59 -30.70
C GLU A 212 -3.31 -10.08 -30.28
N GLY A 213 -4.08 -10.45 -29.25
CA GLY A 213 -4.20 -11.86 -28.85
C GLY A 213 -5.19 -12.22 -27.74
N VAL A 214 -5.72 -11.25 -26.98
CA VAL A 214 -6.50 -11.53 -25.75
C VAL A 214 -7.96 -11.07 -25.82
N ALA A 215 -8.57 -11.10 -27.01
CA ALA A 215 -9.98 -10.73 -27.19
C ALA A 215 -10.97 -11.73 -26.56
N TRP A 216 -10.57 -12.99 -26.35
CA TRP A 216 -11.48 -14.07 -25.89
C TRP A 216 -11.74 -14.11 -24.38
N LEU A 217 -10.92 -13.42 -23.56
CA LEU A 217 -11.10 -13.36 -22.10
C LEU A 217 -12.17 -12.33 -21.67
N ILE A 218 -12.40 -11.30 -22.49
CA ILE A 218 -13.33 -10.20 -22.18
C ILE A 218 -14.79 -10.70 -22.23
N ASP A 219 -15.14 -11.50 -23.25
CA ASP A 219 -16.48 -12.10 -23.40
C ASP A 219 -16.82 -13.10 -22.27
N ASP A 220 -15.81 -13.78 -21.72
CA ASP A 220 -16.01 -14.71 -20.59
C ASP A 220 -16.25 -13.94 -19.27
N ILE A 221 -15.61 -12.78 -19.03
CA ILE A 221 -15.76 -12.02 -17.78
C ILE A 221 -17.19 -11.48 -17.59
N GLU A 222 -17.82 -10.94 -18.64
CA GLU A 222 -19.22 -10.46 -18.56
C GLU A 222 -20.19 -11.62 -18.27
N GLY A 223 -20.00 -12.78 -18.90
CA GLY A 223 -20.79 -13.99 -18.63
C GLY A 223 -20.52 -14.61 -17.25
N LEU A 224 -19.32 -14.42 -16.70
CA LEU A 224 -18.91 -14.93 -15.39
C LEU A 224 -19.40 -14.05 -14.23
N GLN A 225 -19.51 -12.73 -14.44
CA GLN A 225 -20.16 -11.81 -13.49
C GLN A 225 -21.64 -12.15 -13.26
N GLU A 226 -22.29 -12.80 -14.23
CA GLU A 226 -23.67 -13.28 -14.12
C GLU A 226 -23.83 -14.55 -13.27
N LYS A 227 -22.75 -15.29 -12.98
CA LYS A 227 -22.82 -16.53 -12.19
C LYS A 227 -23.21 -16.21 -10.73
N PRO A 228 -24.21 -16.91 -10.14
CA PRO A 228 -24.72 -16.62 -8.79
C PRO A 228 -23.64 -16.57 -7.70
N THR A 229 -22.63 -17.44 -7.78
CA THR A 229 -21.53 -17.46 -6.83
C THR A 229 -20.60 -16.26 -6.96
N VAL A 230 -20.27 -15.90 -8.18
CA VAL A 230 -19.42 -14.74 -8.46
C VAL A 230 -20.16 -13.49 -7.99
N LYS A 231 -21.46 -13.37 -8.32
CA LYS A 231 -22.36 -12.35 -7.76
C LYS A 231 -22.37 -12.33 -6.23
N LEU A 232 -22.33 -13.48 -5.56
CA LEU A 232 -22.26 -13.53 -4.10
C LEU A 232 -20.94 -12.94 -3.58
N PHE A 233 -19.79 -13.29 -4.16
CA PHE A 233 -18.50 -12.67 -3.80
C PHE A 233 -18.49 -11.17 -4.08
N PHE A 234 -18.99 -10.72 -5.23
CA PHE A 234 -19.19 -9.29 -5.52
C PHE A 234 -20.04 -8.62 -4.44
N LYS A 235 -21.13 -9.24 -3.99
CA LYS A 235 -22.02 -8.72 -2.93
C LYS A 235 -21.43 -8.75 -1.52
N LEU A 236 -20.39 -9.55 -1.26
CA LEU A 236 -19.73 -9.56 0.05
C LEU A 236 -18.89 -8.30 0.26
N PHE A 237 -18.22 -7.82 -0.80
CA PHE A 237 -17.36 -6.64 -0.75
C PHE A 237 -18.04 -5.36 -1.21
N THR A 238 -19.23 -5.45 -1.82
CA THR A 238 -20.02 -4.27 -2.23
C THR A 238 -21.21 -4.05 -1.30
N PRO A 239 -21.37 -2.84 -0.73
CA PRO A 239 -22.42 -2.55 0.26
C PRO A 239 -23.87 -2.74 -0.23
N ALA A 240 -24.12 -2.76 -1.55
CA ALA A 240 -25.46 -2.57 -2.13
C ALA A 240 -26.54 -3.58 -1.71
N VAL A 241 -26.18 -4.80 -1.30
CA VAL A 241 -27.17 -5.82 -0.87
C VAL A 241 -27.41 -5.81 0.64
N TYR A 242 -26.50 -5.22 1.42
CA TYR A 242 -26.54 -5.21 2.88
C TYR A 242 -26.74 -3.81 3.49
N GLN A 243 -27.11 -2.81 2.68
CA GLN A 243 -27.50 -1.47 3.16
C GLN A 243 -28.60 -1.50 4.25
N TYR A 244 -29.37 -2.58 4.35
CA TYR A 244 -30.38 -2.75 5.39
C TYR A 244 -29.87 -3.31 6.72
N ILE A 245 -28.62 -3.81 6.79
CA ILE A 245 -28.01 -4.40 8.01
C ILE A 245 -26.85 -3.55 8.54
N GLU A 246 -26.09 -2.88 7.66
CA GLU A 246 -25.00 -1.97 8.06
C GLU A 246 -25.45 -0.51 7.89
N GLU A 247 -25.94 0.10 8.97
CA GLU A 247 -26.59 1.42 9.05
C GLU A 247 -25.75 2.64 8.59
N ASN A 248 -24.54 2.47 8.03
CA ASN A 248 -23.73 3.60 7.60
C ASN A 248 -22.89 3.30 6.34
N PRO A 249 -23.24 3.87 5.17
CA PRO A 249 -22.50 3.67 3.91
C PRO A 249 -21.07 4.24 3.94
N ASN A 250 -20.74 5.07 4.93
CA ASN A 250 -19.40 5.64 5.13
C ASN A 250 -18.51 4.75 6.03
N LYS A 251 -18.90 3.50 6.29
CA LYS A 251 -18.09 2.51 7.01
C LYS A 251 -17.66 1.37 6.08
N LEU A 252 -16.51 0.79 6.37
CA LEU A 252 -16.05 -0.40 5.67
C LEU A 252 -16.97 -1.60 5.92
N PRO A 253 -17.28 -2.41 4.89
CA PRO A 253 -18.18 -3.55 5.02
C PRO A 253 -17.56 -4.63 5.91
N ARG A 254 -18.30 -5.12 6.92
CA ARG A 254 -17.78 -6.13 7.85
C ARG A 254 -18.38 -7.51 7.60
N TYR A 255 -19.50 -7.60 6.90
CA TYR A 255 -20.20 -8.86 6.67
C TYR A 255 -19.32 -9.93 6.01
N TRP A 256 -18.46 -9.58 5.06
CA TRP A 256 -17.58 -10.54 4.39
C TRP A 256 -16.60 -11.25 5.33
N LEU A 257 -16.28 -10.65 6.48
CA LEU A 257 -15.44 -11.29 7.50
C LEU A 257 -16.11 -12.56 8.05
N SER A 258 -17.44 -12.72 7.95
CA SER A 258 -18.12 -13.97 8.33
C SER A 258 -17.75 -15.16 7.44
N GLY A 259 -17.19 -14.93 6.25
CA GLY A 259 -16.71 -15.98 5.35
C GLY A 259 -15.32 -16.52 5.69
N LEU A 260 -14.63 -15.95 6.68
CA LEU A 260 -13.33 -16.42 7.15
C LEU A 260 -13.49 -17.73 7.93
N ASN A 261 -12.54 -18.64 7.74
CA ASN A 261 -12.49 -19.88 8.50
C ASN A 261 -11.04 -20.15 8.92
N SER A 262 -10.76 -20.03 10.22
CA SER A 262 -9.42 -20.24 10.81
C SER A 262 -8.71 -21.54 10.42
N SER A 263 -9.43 -22.60 10.02
CA SER A 263 -8.84 -23.88 9.60
C SER A 263 -8.58 -23.98 8.10
N LEU A 264 -9.13 -23.07 7.29
CA LEU A 264 -9.08 -23.13 5.82
C LEU A 264 -8.50 -21.86 5.18
N THR A 265 -8.56 -20.73 5.87
CA THR A 265 -8.17 -19.42 5.35
C THR A 265 -6.79 -19.04 5.86
N SER A 266 -5.85 -18.85 4.95
CA SER A 266 -4.56 -18.21 5.22
C SER A 266 -4.70 -16.70 5.01
N ILE A 267 -4.28 -15.90 5.99
CA ILE A 267 -4.41 -14.44 5.96
C ILE A 267 -3.04 -13.82 6.12
N ASN A 268 -2.68 -12.92 5.21
CA ASN A 268 -1.48 -12.12 5.33
C ASN A 268 -1.81 -10.64 5.23
N VAL A 269 -1.21 -9.85 6.11
CA VAL A 269 -1.29 -8.39 6.08
C VAL A 269 0.10 -7.82 5.89
N CYS A 270 0.24 -6.91 4.94
CA CYS A 270 1.48 -6.19 4.71
C CYS A 270 1.74 -5.20 5.86
N HIS A 271 2.99 -5.15 6.34
CA HIS A 271 3.45 -4.21 7.35
C HIS A 271 4.41 -3.23 6.71
N GLU A 272 4.26 -1.95 7.05
CA GLU A 272 5.15 -0.93 6.52
C GLU A 272 6.63 -1.20 6.86
N LYS A 273 7.53 -0.99 5.89
CA LYS A 273 8.99 -1.15 6.02
C LYS A 273 9.45 -2.56 6.37
N MET A 274 8.56 -3.54 6.33
CA MET A 274 8.88 -4.94 6.55
C MET A 274 9.01 -5.67 5.20
N THR A 275 10.01 -6.53 5.10
CA THR A 275 10.28 -7.32 3.88
C THR A 275 9.36 -8.53 3.75
N ASP A 276 8.73 -8.93 4.86
CA ASP A 276 7.89 -10.11 4.95
C ASP A 276 6.43 -9.74 5.14
N THR A 277 5.55 -10.54 4.56
CA THR A 277 4.13 -10.55 4.88
C THR A 277 3.93 -11.28 6.21
N PHE A 278 3.13 -10.71 7.10
CA PHE A 278 2.86 -11.31 8.40
C PHE A 278 1.60 -12.17 8.31
N ALA A 279 1.71 -13.41 8.76
CA ALA A 279 0.57 -14.31 8.87
C ALA A 279 -0.30 -13.91 10.07
N TYR A 280 -1.60 -13.78 9.83
CA TYR A 280 -2.59 -13.39 10.83
C TYR A 280 -3.49 -14.57 11.15
N THR A 281 -3.83 -14.71 12.43
CA THR A 281 -5.01 -15.49 12.81
C THR A 281 -6.28 -14.74 12.40
N GLU A 282 -7.40 -15.46 12.33
CA GLU A 282 -8.70 -14.85 12.06
C GLU A 282 -9.02 -13.72 13.05
N ASP A 283 -8.77 -13.93 14.35
CA ASP A 283 -9.01 -12.92 15.39
C ASP A 283 -8.12 -11.69 15.24
N GLN A 284 -6.84 -11.90 14.94
CA GLN A 284 -5.91 -10.80 14.65
C GLN A 284 -6.38 -10.00 13.43
N PHE A 285 -6.85 -10.67 12.37
CA PHE A 285 -7.30 -9.99 11.17
C PHE A 285 -8.60 -9.23 11.39
N ARG A 286 -9.54 -9.80 12.16
CA ARG A 286 -10.78 -9.11 12.57
C ARG A 286 -10.46 -7.86 13.40
N SER A 287 -9.53 -7.98 14.36
CA SER A 287 -9.03 -6.84 15.13
C SER A 287 -8.45 -5.78 14.21
N TRP A 288 -7.49 -6.14 13.35
CA TRP A 288 -6.88 -5.23 12.39
C TRP A 288 -7.93 -4.53 11.51
N TYR A 289 -8.90 -5.26 10.93
CA TYR A 289 -9.92 -4.69 10.05
C TYR A 289 -10.86 -3.72 10.77
N VAL A 290 -11.16 -3.97 12.04
CA VAL A 290 -11.97 -3.07 12.88
C VAL A 290 -11.24 -1.73 13.07
N HIS A 291 -9.96 -1.75 13.42
CA HIS A 291 -9.16 -0.55 13.66
C HIS A 291 -8.79 0.17 12.36
N PHE A 292 -8.54 -0.60 11.29
CA PHE A 292 -8.44 -0.09 9.93
C PHE A 292 -9.67 0.75 9.58
N GLY A 293 -10.89 0.23 9.83
CA GLY A 293 -12.14 0.97 9.62
C GLY A 293 -12.44 2.09 10.63
N LEU A 294 -11.60 2.33 11.64
CA LEU A 294 -11.66 3.55 12.46
C LEU A 294 -10.90 4.70 11.81
N MET A 295 -9.79 4.39 11.16
CA MET A 295 -8.92 5.38 10.51
C MET A 295 -9.31 5.62 9.05
N TRP A 296 -9.90 4.64 8.38
CA TRP A 296 -10.16 4.67 6.94
C TRP A 296 -11.66 4.61 6.64
N HIS A 297 -12.12 5.44 5.71
CA HIS A 297 -13.50 5.48 5.26
C HIS A 297 -13.62 5.74 3.76
N PRO A 298 -14.73 5.30 3.11
CA PRO A 298 -15.08 5.72 1.77
C PRO A 298 -15.20 7.25 1.67
N LYS A 299 -14.88 7.79 0.49
CA LYS A 299 -15.24 9.18 0.18
C LYS A 299 -16.75 9.29 0.03
N GLU A 300 -17.33 10.29 0.68
CA GLU A 300 -18.78 10.51 0.63
C GLU A 300 -19.24 10.76 -0.82
N GLY A 301 -20.29 10.05 -1.25
CA GLY A 301 -20.86 10.14 -2.59
C GLY A 301 -20.05 9.47 -3.71
N ALA A 302 -18.95 8.79 -3.42
CA ALA A 302 -18.17 8.08 -4.44
C ALA A 302 -18.85 6.76 -4.86
N ASP A 303 -19.00 6.56 -6.18
CA ASP A 303 -19.60 5.38 -6.80
C ASP A 303 -18.56 4.27 -7.12
N ASP A 304 -17.28 4.63 -7.16
CA ASP A 304 -16.15 3.75 -7.51
C ASP A 304 -15.34 3.28 -6.29
N THR A 305 -15.91 3.39 -5.08
CA THR A 305 -15.23 3.07 -3.81
C THR A 305 -14.69 1.64 -3.79
N TYR A 306 -15.43 0.68 -4.34
CA TYR A 306 -15.08 -0.74 -4.32
C TYR A 306 -15.05 -1.26 -5.75
N THR A 307 -13.86 -1.61 -6.23
CA THR A 307 -13.68 -2.25 -7.54
C THR A 307 -13.22 -3.69 -7.33
N LEU A 308 -13.91 -4.67 -7.92
CA LEU A 308 -13.47 -6.07 -7.93
C LEU A 308 -12.92 -6.42 -9.33
N GLN A 309 -11.73 -6.99 -9.34
CA GLN A 309 -11.09 -7.51 -10.54
C GLN A 309 -10.86 -9.01 -10.41
N VAL A 310 -11.44 -9.79 -11.31
CA VAL A 310 -11.22 -11.25 -11.37
C VAL A 310 -9.95 -11.50 -12.16
N LEU A 311 -8.98 -12.19 -11.54
CA LEU A 311 -7.67 -12.51 -12.14
C LEU A 311 -7.67 -13.91 -12.75
N GLU A 312 -8.32 -14.87 -12.09
CA GLU A 312 -8.53 -16.23 -12.60
C GLU A 312 -9.86 -16.77 -12.09
N LEU A 313 -10.60 -17.48 -12.94
CA LEU A 313 -11.81 -18.20 -12.54
C LEU A 313 -11.88 -19.58 -13.18
N LYS A 314 -11.93 -20.60 -12.32
CA LYS A 314 -12.10 -22.01 -12.66
C LYS A 314 -13.41 -22.52 -12.03
N PRO A 315 -13.91 -23.71 -12.39
CA PRO A 315 -15.17 -24.23 -11.84
C PRO A 315 -15.24 -24.29 -10.31
N ASP A 316 -14.11 -24.60 -9.67
CA ASP A 316 -14.01 -24.79 -8.21
C ASP A 316 -13.00 -23.85 -7.53
N SER A 317 -12.43 -22.87 -8.26
CA SER A 317 -11.51 -21.87 -7.67
C SER A 317 -11.65 -20.50 -8.34
N ILE A 318 -11.40 -19.46 -7.55
CA ILE A 318 -11.35 -18.07 -8.02
C ILE A 318 -10.13 -17.38 -7.42
N ILE A 319 -9.47 -16.54 -8.20
CA ILE A 319 -8.46 -15.58 -7.72
C ILE A 319 -8.92 -14.21 -8.17
N ALA A 320 -9.06 -13.28 -7.24
CA ALA A 320 -9.54 -11.94 -7.53
C ALA A 320 -8.91 -10.91 -6.59
N ARG A 321 -9.05 -9.64 -6.93
CA ARG A 321 -8.55 -8.51 -6.16
C ARG A 321 -9.65 -7.47 -5.97
N VAL A 322 -9.87 -7.05 -4.73
CA VAL A 322 -10.70 -5.89 -4.40
C VAL A 322 -9.78 -4.70 -4.21
N THR A 323 -10.04 -3.61 -4.91
CA THR A 323 -9.45 -2.31 -4.65
C THR A 323 -10.48 -1.45 -3.91
N MET A 324 -10.12 -0.98 -2.71
CA MET A 324 -10.91 -0.06 -1.91
C MET A 324 -10.29 1.34 -1.98
N LYS A 325 -11.03 2.31 -2.51
CA LYS A 325 -10.62 3.72 -2.58
C LYS A 325 -11.05 4.44 -1.31
N LEU A 326 -10.11 4.71 -0.41
CA LEU A 326 -10.39 5.16 0.96
C LEU A 326 -9.66 6.46 1.30
N GLN A 327 -10.28 7.26 2.15
CA GLN A 327 -9.70 8.42 2.80
C GLN A 327 -9.29 8.07 4.22
N MET A 328 -8.18 8.62 4.68
CA MET A 328 -7.74 8.48 6.07
C MET A 328 -8.18 9.69 6.90
N GLY A 329 -8.54 9.45 8.16
CA GLY A 329 -8.95 10.51 9.08
C GLY A 329 -10.44 10.82 8.97
N ARG A 330 -10.80 12.11 9.01
CA ARG A 330 -12.21 12.56 8.96
C ARG A 330 -12.47 13.75 8.02
N LYS A 331 -11.45 14.23 7.31
CA LYS A 331 -11.58 15.38 6.42
C LYS A 331 -12.19 14.96 5.09
N GLU A 332 -13.22 15.68 4.63
CA GLU A 332 -13.93 15.38 3.37
C GLU A 332 -13.02 15.48 2.13
N ASP A 333 -12.03 16.36 2.17
CA ASP A 333 -11.07 16.62 1.10
C ASP A 333 -9.74 15.87 1.27
N ALA A 334 -9.68 14.90 2.19
CA ALA A 334 -8.49 14.07 2.36
C ALA A 334 -8.13 13.34 1.06
N PRO A 335 -6.83 13.13 0.77
CA PRO A 335 -6.42 12.33 -0.38
C PRO A 335 -7.04 10.93 -0.33
N VAL A 336 -7.43 10.43 -1.51
CA VAL A 336 -7.95 9.07 -1.69
C VAL A 336 -6.78 8.14 -2.00
N HIS A 337 -6.81 6.97 -1.38
CA HIS A 337 -5.78 5.94 -1.47
C HIS A 337 -6.36 4.59 -1.83
N ASP A 338 -5.60 3.82 -2.60
CA ASP A 338 -6.02 2.52 -3.12
C ASP A 338 -5.50 1.38 -2.24
N TRP A 339 -6.42 0.71 -1.58
CA TRP A 339 -6.14 -0.46 -0.76
C TRP A 339 -6.50 -1.73 -1.51
N ASN A 340 -5.49 -2.57 -1.79
CA ASN A 340 -5.66 -3.77 -2.60
C ASN A 340 -5.69 -5.02 -1.71
N PHE A 341 -6.81 -5.74 -1.78
CA PHE A 341 -7.06 -7.01 -1.11
C PHE A 341 -7.13 -8.11 -2.17
N LYS A 342 -6.07 -8.91 -2.28
CA LYS A 342 -6.06 -10.08 -3.15
C LYS A 342 -6.61 -11.27 -2.39
N PHE A 343 -7.48 -12.06 -2.99
CA PHE A 343 -8.00 -13.26 -2.37
C PHE A 343 -8.10 -14.42 -3.36
N SER A 344 -7.93 -15.63 -2.84
CA SER A 344 -8.31 -16.85 -3.52
C SER A 344 -9.48 -17.51 -2.77
N GLY A 345 -10.43 -18.02 -3.54
CA GLY A 345 -11.57 -18.77 -3.04
C GLY A 345 -11.60 -20.16 -3.66
N LYS A 346 -12.08 -21.13 -2.88
CA LYS A 346 -12.21 -22.51 -3.34
C LYS A 346 -13.59 -23.06 -2.98
N LYS A 347 -14.10 -23.94 -3.82
CA LYS A 347 -15.36 -24.63 -3.61
C LYS A 347 -15.10 -26.01 -3.01
N LYS A 348 -15.72 -26.31 -1.86
CA LYS A 348 -15.72 -27.63 -1.23
C LYS A 348 -17.13 -27.98 -0.81
N ASP A 349 -17.59 -29.17 -1.17
CA ASP A 349 -18.92 -29.68 -0.85
C ASP A 349 -20.07 -28.73 -1.24
N GLY A 350 -19.91 -28.02 -2.36
CA GLY A 350 -20.90 -27.05 -2.84
C GLY A 350 -20.77 -25.64 -2.26
N VAL A 351 -19.96 -25.47 -1.21
CA VAL A 351 -19.80 -24.21 -0.47
C VAL A 351 -18.47 -23.54 -0.83
N TRP A 352 -18.50 -22.22 -0.98
CA TRP A 352 -17.30 -21.43 -1.25
C TRP A 352 -16.73 -20.87 0.05
N TYR A 353 -15.41 -20.89 0.16
CA TYR A 353 -14.68 -20.30 1.28
C TYR A 353 -13.45 -19.55 0.77
N PHE A 354 -12.99 -18.57 1.56
CA PHE A 354 -11.70 -17.94 1.34
C PHE A 354 -10.59 -18.93 1.69
N GLU A 355 -9.75 -19.26 0.72
CA GLU A 355 -8.55 -20.08 0.92
C GLU A 355 -7.38 -19.18 1.33
N LYS A 356 -7.25 -18.01 0.69
CA LYS A 356 -6.19 -17.05 1.00
C LYS A 356 -6.68 -15.61 0.88
N ILE A 357 -6.20 -14.74 1.78
CA ILE A 357 -6.37 -13.29 1.71
C ILE A 357 -5.02 -12.65 1.93
N ASP A 358 -4.61 -11.77 1.02
CA ASP A 358 -3.40 -10.96 1.15
C ASP A 358 -3.77 -9.47 1.01
N VAL A 359 -3.46 -8.68 2.04
CA VAL A 359 -3.62 -7.22 2.02
C VAL A 359 -2.31 -6.57 1.59
N MET A 360 -2.33 -5.87 0.46
CA MET A 360 -1.17 -5.18 -0.10
C MET A 360 -0.95 -3.82 0.55
N CYS A 361 0.31 -3.43 0.77
CA CYS A 361 0.62 -2.06 1.18
C CYS A 361 0.53 -1.09 -0.01
N ASP A 362 -0.12 0.06 0.20
CA ASP A 362 0.09 1.27 -0.62
C ASP A 362 1.52 1.81 -0.37
N PRO A 363 2.40 1.89 -1.40
CA PRO A 363 3.78 2.38 -1.25
C PRO A 363 3.86 3.90 -1.00
N THR A 364 2.77 4.63 -1.18
CA THR A 364 2.72 6.08 -1.11
C THR A 364 2.36 6.61 0.27
N ILE A 365 2.03 5.72 1.21
CA ILE A 365 1.65 6.06 2.58
C ILE A 365 2.73 5.59 3.55
N GLU A 366 3.05 6.44 4.53
CA GLU A 366 3.76 6.09 5.75
C GLU A 366 2.71 5.87 6.84
N TYR A 367 2.24 4.65 7.04
CA TYR A 367 1.03 4.36 7.82
C TYR A 367 1.11 4.84 9.25
N LYS A 368 2.26 4.61 9.89
CA LYS A 368 2.46 5.01 11.28
C LYS A 368 2.46 6.53 11.42
N ASP A 369 3.14 7.21 10.51
CA ASP A 369 3.25 8.68 10.48
C ASP A 369 1.89 9.34 10.20
N GLU A 370 1.13 8.83 9.22
CA GLU A 370 -0.21 9.34 8.94
C GLU A 370 -1.20 9.00 10.05
N SER A 371 -1.05 7.84 10.70
CA SER A 371 -1.90 7.46 11.83
C SER A 371 -1.74 8.40 13.00
N VAL A 372 -0.51 8.74 13.41
CA VAL A 372 -0.29 9.65 14.55
C VAL A 372 -0.78 11.07 14.24
N LYS A 373 -0.70 11.52 12.98
CA LYS A 373 -1.21 12.83 12.55
C LYS A 373 -2.72 12.95 12.69
N LEU A 374 -3.43 11.87 12.37
CA LEU A 374 -4.88 11.87 12.21
C LEU A 374 -5.64 11.28 13.41
N ILE A 375 -4.98 10.50 14.27
CA ILE A 375 -5.65 9.83 15.40
C ILE A 375 -6.38 10.84 16.32
N ARG A 376 -5.80 12.03 16.54
CA ARG A 376 -6.42 13.09 17.36
C ARG A 376 -7.77 13.55 16.81
N GLU A 377 -7.91 13.69 15.50
CA GLU A 377 -9.18 14.08 14.86
C GLU A 377 -10.16 12.92 14.81
N VAL A 378 -9.67 11.69 14.63
CA VAL A 378 -10.50 10.48 14.64
C VAL A 378 -11.14 10.27 16.01
N VAL A 379 -10.34 10.33 17.08
CA VAL A 379 -10.76 10.21 18.48
C VAL A 379 -11.76 11.31 18.84
N ALA A 380 -11.40 12.59 18.62
CA ALA A 380 -12.30 13.72 18.91
C ALA A 380 -13.59 13.68 18.09
N GLY A 381 -13.52 13.25 16.83
CA GLY A 381 -14.70 13.10 16.00
C GLY A 381 -15.62 11.97 16.48
N LYS A 382 -15.08 10.87 17.01
CA LYS A 382 -15.88 9.78 17.59
C LYS A 382 -16.58 10.24 18.85
N PHE A 383 -15.89 11.00 19.71
CA PHE A 383 -16.52 11.68 20.84
C PHE A 383 -17.74 12.51 20.40
N VAL A 384 -17.59 13.33 19.34
CA VAL A 384 -18.71 14.13 18.80
C VAL A 384 -19.84 13.27 18.20
N ASP A 385 -19.51 12.17 17.50
CA ASP A 385 -20.53 11.29 16.93
C ASP A 385 -21.38 10.61 18.01
N GLU A 386 -20.78 10.19 19.13
CA GLU A 386 -21.53 9.58 20.25
C GLU A 386 -22.52 10.58 20.86
N LEU A 387 -22.17 11.87 20.92
CA LEU A 387 -23.06 12.93 21.41
C LEU A 387 -24.33 13.10 20.54
N LYS A 388 -24.30 12.71 19.25
CA LYS A 388 -25.45 12.82 18.33
C LYS A 388 -26.61 11.91 18.75
N TYR A 389 -26.31 10.72 19.24
CA TYR A 389 -27.32 9.71 19.60
C TYR A 389 -27.80 9.84 21.05
N GLN A 390 -27.26 10.80 21.78
CA GLN A 390 -27.32 10.93 23.22
C GLN A 390 -27.88 12.31 23.62
N ASN A 391 -29.07 12.64 23.12
CA ASN A 391 -29.77 13.87 23.51
C ASN A 391 -30.02 13.86 25.04
N ASN A 392 -29.42 14.81 25.78
CA ASN A 392 -29.47 14.95 27.25
C ASN A 392 -28.77 13.84 28.08
N THR A 393 -27.66 13.28 27.60
CA THR A 393 -27.01 12.15 28.30
C THR A 393 -25.88 12.57 29.24
N GLN A 394 -25.83 11.85 30.34
CA GLN A 394 -24.81 11.74 31.37
C GLN A 394 -23.37 11.68 30.79
N TRP A 395 -22.42 12.47 31.31
CA TRP A 395 -21.08 12.62 30.69
C TRP A 395 -20.24 11.35 30.68
N TYR A 396 -20.49 10.33 31.51
CA TYR A 396 -19.70 9.09 31.41
C TYR A 396 -20.08 8.22 30.21
N SER A 397 -21.30 8.33 29.66
CA SER A 397 -21.62 7.64 28.39
C SER A 397 -20.83 8.24 27.23
N THR A 398 -20.20 9.39 27.45
CA THR A 398 -19.27 10.04 26.52
C THR A 398 -17.83 9.58 26.66
N VAL A 399 -17.46 8.67 27.57
CA VAL A 399 -16.12 8.01 27.55
C VAL A 399 -16.14 6.62 26.90
N ASP A 400 -17.33 6.09 26.58
CA ASP A 400 -17.49 4.78 25.94
C ASP A 400 -16.85 4.73 24.55
N PHE A 401 -16.74 5.87 23.85
CA PHE A 401 -16.05 5.93 22.54
C PHE A 401 -14.61 5.43 22.64
N ILE A 402 -13.94 5.60 23.79
CA ILE A 402 -12.55 5.21 24.02
C ILE A 402 -12.36 3.70 23.94
N LYS A 403 -13.40 2.91 24.23
CA LYS A 403 -13.33 1.44 24.14
C LYS A 403 -12.87 0.97 22.76
N GLN A 404 -13.27 1.68 21.69
CA GLN A 404 -12.86 1.40 20.31
C GLN A 404 -11.37 1.68 20.05
N PHE A 405 -10.71 2.41 20.95
CA PHE A 405 -9.31 2.82 20.86
C PHE A 405 -8.44 2.14 21.91
N THR A 406 -8.92 1.12 22.61
CA THR A 406 -8.18 0.45 23.69
C THR A 406 -7.86 -0.99 23.36
N LYS A 407 -6.65 -1.43 23.70
CA LYS A 407 -6.24 -2.81 23.48
C LYS A 407 -6.78 -3.70 24.60
N HIS A 408 -7.68 -4.62 24.25
CA HIS A 408 -8.35 -5.54 25.19
C HIS A 408 -9.08 -4.85 26.37
N GLY A 409 -9.45 -3.57 26.20
CA GLY A 409 -10.13 -2.79 27.25
C GLY A 409 -9.22 -2.35 28.41
N HIS A 410 -7.89 -2.51 28.30
CA HIS A 410 -6.96 -1.97 29.27
C HIS A 410 -6.83 -0.46 29.06
N LEU A 411 -7.32 0.32 30.02
CA LEU A 411 -7.24 1.78 30.01
C LEU A 411 -6.94 2.27 31.43
N VAL A 412 -5.85 2.99 31.57
CA VAL A 412 -5.57 3.74 32.80
C VAL A 412 -6.31 5.08 32.70
N ILE A 413 -7.13 5.40 33.69
CA ILE A 413 -7.87 6.67 33.73
C ILE A 413 -7.41 7.49 34.92
N GLU A 414 -7.07 8.74 34.66
CA GLU A 414 -6.85 9.77 35.65
C GLU A 414 -7.95 10.83 35.52
N ASP A 415 -8.55 11.23 36.64
CA ASP A 415 -9.55 12.29 36.69
C ASP A 415 -9.25 13.25 37.83
N CYS A 416 -9.61 14.51 37.63
CA CYS A 416 -9.51 15.52 38.66
C CYS A 416 -10.73 15.46 39.59
N VAL A 417 -10.47 15.21 40.88
CA VAL A 417 -11.43 15.26 41.97
C VAL A 417 -10.88 16.19 43.04
N ASN A 418 -11.60 17.28 43.35
CA ASN A 418 -11.17 18.30 44.33
C ASN A 418 -9.76 18.85 44.06
N ASP A 419 -9.46 19.20 42.80
CA ASP A 419 -8.14 19.70 42.35
C ASP A 419 -6.97 18.71 42.50
N ILE A 420 -7.26 17.43 42.75
CA ILE A 420 -6.28 16.36 42.81
C ILE A 420 -6.55 15.37 41.68
N VAL A 421 -5.55 15.14 40.84
CA VAL A 421 -5.59 14.11 39.78
C VAL A 421 -5.25 12.77 40.40
N GLY A 422 -6.14 11.79 40.26
CA GLY A 422 -5.96 10.44 40.80
C GLY A 422 -6.42 9.36 39.83
N LEU A 423 -5.90 8.14 40.03
CA LEU A 423 -6.33 6.96 39.30
C LEU A 423 -7.77 6.59 39.66
N ILE A 424 -8.58 6.35 38.65
CA ILE A 424 -10.00 6.01 38.79
C ILE A 424 -10.38 4.89 37.83
N THR A 425 -11.47 4.18 38.12
CA THR A 425 -12.06 3.19 37.21
C THR A 425 -13.16 3.80 36.35
N GLN A 426 -13.54 3.12 35.25
CA GLN A 426 -14.73 3.49 34.47
C GLN A 426 -16.01 3.50 35.34
N ILE A 427 -16.09 2.62 36.34
CA ILE A 427 -17.22 2.57 37.27
C ILE A 427 -17.23 3.80 38.19
N ASP A 428 -16.06 4.35 38.53
CA ASP A 428 -15.97 5.55 39.36
C ASP A 428 -16.41 6.79 38.59
N LEU A 429 -16.08 6.89 37.28
CA LEU A 429 -16.66 7.91 36.38
C LEU A 429 -18.18 7.80 36.33
N PHE A 430 -18.70 6.58 36.15
CA PHE A 430 -20.13 6.31 36.10
C PHE A 430 -20.84 6.75 37.40
N LYS A 431 -20.27 6.42 38.56
CA LYS A 431 -20.84 6.80 39.86
C LYS A 431 -20.83 8.32 40.07
N LYS A 432 -19.70 8.98 39.77
CA LYS A 432 -19.53 10.43 39.94
C LYS A 432 -20.62 11.22 39.22
N ASP A 433 -20.97 10.84 38.01
CA ASP A 433 -22.01 11.49 37.23
C ASP A 433 -23.44 11.17 37.68
N ARG A 434 -23.70 9.92 38.09
CA ARG A 434 -25.01 9.56 38.64
C ARG A 434 -25.32 10.39 39.89
N ASP A 435 -24.28 10.77 40.62
CA ASP A 435 -24.37 11.61 41.80
C ASP A 435 -24.37 13.13 41.45
N ASP A 436 -24.11 13.52 40.19
CA ASP A 436 -24.25 14.89 39.67
C ASP A 436 -25.71 15.21 39.29
N VAL A 437 -26.27 16.29 39.86
CA VAL A 437 -27.72 16.54 39.87
C VAL A 437 -28.27 17.09 38.55
N HIS A 438 -27.42 17.69 37.71
CA HIS A 438 -27.86 18.54 36.59
C HIS A 438 -27.57 17.99 35.19
N GLY A 439 -26.84 16.87 35.07
CA GLY A 439 -26.32 16.38 33.80
C GLY A 439 -25.39 17.39 33.09
N ILE A 440 -24.60 16.92 32.12
CA ILE A 440 -23.62 17.77 31.41
C ILE A 440 -23.94 17.78 29.92
N LYS A 441 -23.99 18.99 29.36
CA LYS A 441 -24.13 19.21 27.92
C LYS A 441 -22.83 19.78 27.35
N PHE A 442 -22.16 19.01 26.50
CA PHE A 442 -21.01 19.49 25.74
C PHE A 442 -21.46 20.43 24.61
N THR A 443 -20.86 21.62 24.54
CA THR A 443 -21.21 22.66 23.56
C THR A 443 -20.14 22.80 22.48
N LYS A 444 -18.87 22.69 22.87
CA LYS A 444 -17.72 22.95 21.99
C LYS A 444 -16.57 21.99 22.25
N TYR A 445 -15.69 21.84 21.26
CA TYR A 445 -14.41 21.14 21.41
C TYR A 445 -13.30 21.84 20.63
N GLN A 446 -12.06 21.65 21.05
CA GLN A 446 -10.86 22.15 20.36
C GLN A 446 -9.80 21.06 20.40
N ILE A 447 -9.33 20.64 19.23
CA ILE A 447 -8.18 19.74 19.12
C ILE A 447 -6.92 20.60 19.20
N ASP A 448 -5.92 20.14 19.96
CA ASP A 448 -4.60 20.77 19.91
C ASP A 448 -3.94 20.47 18.56
N GLU A 449 -4.02 21.45 17.66
CA GLU A 449 -3.38 21.43 16.34
C GLU A 449 -1.97 22.07 16.38
N GLU A 450 -1.61 22.79 17.46
CA GLU A 450 -0.37 23.55 17.60
C GLU A 450 0.81 22.68 18.05
N THR A 451 0.54 21.63 18.83
CA THR A 451 1.58 20.67 19.19
C THR A 451 2.12 19.96 17.95
N ALA A 452 3.41 20.17 17.69
CA ALA A 452 4.13 19.53 16.61
C ALA A 452 4.17 18.01 16.81
N ILE A 453 4.01 17.28 15.71
CA ILE A 453 4.10 15.82 15.69
C ILE A 453 5.46 15.46 15.14
N ASP A 454 6.29 14.81 15.95
CA ASP A 454 7.61 14.36 15.54
C ASP A 454 7.49 13.24 14.50
N LEU A 455 8.21 13.40 13.38
CA LEU A 455 8.32 12.42 12.31
C LEU A 455 9.79 12.03 12.09
N PRO A 456 10.11 10.74 11.88
CA PRO A 456 9.19 9.59 11.85
C PRO A 456 8.55 9.32 13.21
N ALA A 457 7.32 8.83 13.19
CA ALA A 457 6.50 8.70 14.39
C ALA A 457 7.08 7.69 15.38
N ALA A 458 7.20 8.10 16.65
CA ALA A 458 7.59 7.23 17.74
C ALA A 458 6.52 6.17 18.05
N ASP A 459 6.90 5.07 18.70
CA ASP A 459 5.94 4.04 19.15
C ASP A 459 4.94 4.59 20.16
N THR A 460 5.23 5.70 20.81
CA THR A 460 4.35 6.35 21.79
C THR A 460 4.22 7.83 21.48
N ALA A 461 3.04 8.38 21.68
CA ALA A 461 2.79 9.82 21.59
C ALA A 461 1.72 10.24 22.59
N THR A 462 1.59 11.53 22.81
CA THR A 462 0.50 12.10 23.62
C THR A 462 -0.15 13.22 22.82
N PHE A 463 -1.47 13.26 22.82
CA PHE A 463 -2.22 14.40 22.28
C PHE A 463 -3.27 14.89 23.27
N HIS A 464 -3.70 16.12 23.05
CA HIS A 464 -4.65 16.79 23.90
C HIS A 464 -5.83 17.33 23.09
N PHE A 465 -7.00 17.37 23.71
CA PHE A 465 -8.09 18.21 23.23
C PHE A 465 -8.86 18.79 24.40
N LYS A 466 -9.55 19.90 24.15
CA LYS A 466 -10.38 20.59 25.12
C LYS A 466 -11.84 20.44 24.78
N THR A 467 -12.67 20.38 25.80
CA THR A 467 -14.13 20.39 25.68
C THR A 467 -14.70 21.52 26.52
N VAL A 468 -15.74 22.16 26.00
CA VAL A 468 -16.55 23.12 26.76
C VAL A 468 -17.92 22.48 27.02
N SER A 469 -18.39 22.61 28.25
CA SER A 469 -19.64 22.02 28.70
C SER A 469 -20.40 22.96 29.64
N GLN A 470 -21.69 22.73 29.81
CA GLN A 470 -22.57 23.43 30.74
C GLN A 470 -23.55 22.44 31.39
N ALA A 471 -24.22 22.84 32.47
CA ALA A 471 -25.31 22.06 33.04
C ALA A 471 -26.43 21.86 32.00
N ALA A 472 -26.97 20.64 31.88
CA ALA A 472 -27.92 20.30 30.83
C ALA A 472 -29.26 21.04 30.97
N ASP A 473 -29.64 21.40 32.19
CA ASP A 473 -30.86 22.13 32.55
C ASP A 473 -30.65 23.65 32.73
N SER A 474 -29.45 24.17 32.45
CA SER A 474 -29.16 25.60 32.60
C SER A 474 -30.03 26.48 31.70
N THR A 475 -30.64 27.50 32.30
CA THR A 475 -31.33 28.58 31.59
C THR A 475 -30.33 29.55 30.95
N GLU A 476 -30.74 30.35 29.96
CA GLU A 476 -29.87 31.36 29.31
C GLU A 476 -29.23 32.33 30.31
N GLU A 477 -29.89 32.60 31.43
CA GLU A 477 -29.46 33.52 32.49
C GLU A 477 -28.45 32.86 33.47
N GLU A 478 -28.37 31.52 33.49
CA GLU A 478 -27.53 30.72 34.39
C GLU A 478 -26.40 29.97 33.67
N LYS A 479 -26.12 30.33 32.41
CA LYS A 479 -25.09 29.68 31.60
C LYS A 479 -23.69 29.90 32.17
N VAL A 480 -23.19 28.88 32.85
CA VAL A 480 -21.77 28.77 33.21
C VAL A 480 -21.13 27.71 32.34
N GLU A 481 -20.30 28.15 31.39
CA GLU A 481 -19.49 27.25 30.58
C GLU A 481 -18.19 26.89 31.30
N ILE A 482 -17.90 25.59 31.31
CA ILE A 482 -16.74 24.98 31.95
C ILE A 482 -15.88 24.33 30.88
N GLU A 483 -14.60 24.68 30.86
CA GLU A 483 -13.57 24.04 30.05
C GLU A 483 -12.94 22.86 30.81
N ARG A 484 -12.73 21.75 30.11
CA ARG A 484 -11.91 20.62 30.53
C ARG A 484 -10.92 20.27 29.46
N GLU A 485 -9.68 20.00 29.87
CA GLU A 485 -8.62 19.49 29.03
C GLU A 485 -8.52 17.97 29.19
N TRP A 486 -8.36 17.28 28.07
CA TRP A 486 -8.23 15.84 28.00
C TRP A 486 -6.85 15.51 27.44
N SER A 487 -6.16 14.55 28.04
CA SER A 487 -4.89 14.00 27.56
C SER A 487 -5.05 12.52 27.21
N PHE A 488 -4.38 12.10 26.14
CA PHE A 488 -4.41 10.72 25.67
C PHE A 488 -2.99 10.27 25.35
N ASP A 489 -2.49 9.31 26.13
CA ASP A 489 -1.23 8.63 25.82
C ASP A 489 -1.55 7.44 24.94
N ILE A 490 -0.94 7.44 23.76
CA ILE A 490 -1.15 6.42 22.74
C ILE A 490 0.11 5.62 22.46
N LYS A 491 -0.07 4.35 22.08
CA LYS A 491 0.99 3.43 21.70
C LYS A 491 0.66 2.65 20.45
N TRP A 492 1.64 2.56 19.56
CA TRP A 492 1.58 1.81 18.32
C TRP A 492 1.53 0.30 18.59
N ASP A 493 0.55 -0.36 17.98
CA ASP A 493 0.51 -1.79 17.84
C ASP A 493 0.85 -2.19 16.41
N GLN A 494 1.92 -2.96 16.26
CA GLN A 494 2.41 -3.39 14.95
C GLN A 494 1.45 -4.35 14.25
N MET A 495 0.71 -5.20 14.97
CA MET A 495 -0.21 -6.17 14.38
C MET A 495 -1.52 -5.50 13.95
N ASP A 496 -2.07 -4.59 14.75
CA ASP A 496 -3.27 -3.85 14.31
C ASP A 496 -2.93 -2.66 13.41
N GLN A 497 -1.63 -2.31 13.29
CA GLN A 497 -1.13 -1.12 12.58
C GLN A 497 -1.92 0.13 13.01
N PHE A 498 -2.05 0.30 14.33
CA PHE A 498 -2.93 1.28 14.95
C PHE A 498 -2.35 1.80 16.27
N TYR A 499 -2.63 3.07 16.59
CA TYR A 499 -2.31 3.66 17.88
C TYR A 499 -3.45 3.46 18.88
N TYR A 500 -3.22 2.62 19.89
CA TYR A 500 -4.15 2.43 21.00
C TYR A 500 -3.92 3.46 22.09
N ILE A 501 -4.98 3.92 22.74
CA ILE A 501 -4.95 4.71 23.97
C ILE A 501 -4.65 3.77 25.14
N GLU A 502 -3.50 3.97 25.79
CA GLU A 502 -3.11 3.23 27.00
C GLU A 502 -3.58 3.98 28.26
N LYS A 503 -3.57 5.32 28.21
CA LYS A 503 -3.93 6.18 29.33
C LYS A 503 -4.73 7.39 28.86
N MET A 504 -5.74 7.76 29.64
CA MET A 504 -6.50 8.99 29.49
C MET A 504 -6.45 9.82 30.78
N GLY A 505 -6.23 11.12 30.65
CA GLY A 505 -6.38 12.09 31.73
C GLY A 505 -7.52 13.07 31.48
N ILE A 506 -8.32 13.36 32.51
CA ILE A 506 -9.33 14.42 32.52
C ILE A 506 -8.90 15.50 33.50
N GLY A 507 -8.55 16.68 32.97
CA GLY A 507 -8.12 17.83 33.75
C GLY A 507 -9.24 18.45 34.59
N CYS A 508 -8.83 19.25 35.58
CA CYS A 508 -9.74 19.99 36.45
C CYS A 508 -10.57 21.01 35.66
N ALA A 509 -11.84 21.12 36.04
CA ALA A 509 -12.77 22.10 35.49
C ALA A 509 -12.25 23.53 35.71
N LYS A 510 -12.25 24.33 34.66
CA LYS A 510 -11.92 25.77 34.72
C LYS A 510 -13.06 26.59 34.11
N PRO A 511 -13.34 27.80 34.63
CA PRO A 511 -14.26 28.71 33.97
C PRO A 511 -13.81 28.94 32.52
N TRP A 512 -14.72 28.76 31.56
CA TRP A 512 -14.37 28.99 30.17
C TRP A 512 -14.04 30.45 29.94
N THR A 513 -12.87 30.70 29.34
CA THR A 513 -12.48 32.03 28.87
C THR A 513 -12.20 31.90 27.38
N VAL A 514 -12.70 32.84 26.58
CA VAL A 514 -12.57 32.78 25.11
C VAL A 514 -11.10 32.89 24.70
N LYS A 515 -10.41 31.75 24.61
CA LYS A 515 -9.03 31.65 24.11
C LYS A 515 -8.91 30.45 23.18
N GLY A 516 -8.63 30.70 21.90
CA GLY A 516 -8.47 29.66 20.88
C GLY A 516 -9.68 29.50 19.95
N VAL A 517 -9.53 28.63 18.94
CA VAL A 517 -10.57 28.34 17.93
C VAL A 517 -11.30 27.07 18.33
N PHE A 518 -12.53 27.21 18.83
CA PHE A 518 -13.38 26.08 19.22
C PHE A 518 -14.38 25.73 18.11
N LYS A 519 -14.57 24.44 17.86
CA LYS A 519 -15.57 23.89 16.95
C LYS A 519 -16.88 23.65 17.72
N SER A 520 -17.99 24.11 17.15
CA SER A 520 -19.34 23.89 17.70
C SER A 520 -19.76 22.44 17.45
N ILE A 521 -20.19 21.75 18.51
CA ILE A 521 -20.64 20.35 18.44
C ILE A 521 -21.96 20.27 17.67
N VAL A 522 -22.88 21.21 17.90
CA VAL A 522 -24.18 21.24 17.22
C VAL A 522 -24.02 21.44 15.71
N ASP A 523 -23.15 22.35 15.29
CA ASP A 523 -22.91 22.61 13.87
C ASP A 523 -22.22 21.44 13.18
N THR A 524 -21.34 20.74 13.91
CA THR A 524 -20.62 19.57 13.41
C THR A 524 -21.57 18.38 13.22
N ILE A 525 -22.54 18.20 14.12
CA ILE A 525 -23.58 17.17 14.01
C ILE A 525 -24.57 17.53 12.89
N GLY A 526 -24.94 18.81 12.76
CA GLY A 526 -25.95 19.29 11.81
C GLY A 526 -25.53 19.29 10.34
N LYS A 527 -24.23 19.25 10.05
CA LYS A 527 -23.69 19.19 8.68
C LYS A 527 -23.72 17.79 8.03
N LYS A 528 -23.82 16.71 8.83
CA LYS A 528 -23.95 15.33 8.33
C LYS A 528 -25.43 14.97 8.10
N LYS A 529 -26.03 15.50 7.03
CA LYS A 529 -27.43 15.20 6.61
C LYS A 529 -27.48 14.51 5.26
#